data_AF-A0A3M6QWV8-F1
#
_entry.id   AF-A0A3M6QWV8-F1
#
_cell.length_a   1.000
_cell.length_b   1.000
_cell.length_c   1.000
_cell.angle_alpha   90.00
_cell.angle_beta   90.00
_cell.angle_gamma   90.00
#
_symmetry.space_group_name_H-M   'P 1'
#
loop_
_entity.id
_entity.type
_entity.pdbx_description
1 polymer ?
#
loop_
_entity_poly.entity_id
_entity_poly.type
_entity_poly.pdbx_seq_one_letter_code
_entity_poly.pdbx_strand_id
1 'polypeptide(L)'
;MPLPPAPKRRGTKVQPSASAAAARPNRAKLVVAANAGAPDTADAVKLPQAAIPPATTAKPAAARSRAKTPQASQAVQHTAASAPATAPAPQATPAPARASKVRRTRTRVSSPEHEQATRLFVLDTNVLLHDPTSLFRFEEHDIYLSLVVLEELDSHKRGATEVARNGRQVSRNLDALVSLSDGDLSAGLPLNATGQKQATGRLIFQTSLLDTELPASLPKSKADNQILGVVHALQKQHPGREVILVSKDINMRVKARALGMLAEDYQNDKVLDDDELLYSGTLALPADFWAKQGKKLESWQAQGHTCYRIHGPIAAELLVNQFVYYEAPGEAGIYTIVQEVQGNSAVLRTLRDYTSAKNNVWGVTARNREQNFALNLLMDPEIDFVTLAGTAGTGKTLMALAAGLRQVLDERRYSEIIMTRATVNVGEDIGFLPGTEEEKMGPWMGALDDNLEFLTKGSASPGGPNWTHNVGNDLIRNRIKIKSMNFMRGRTFLNKYLIIDEAQNLTPKQIKTLVTRAGPGTKIVCMGNLAQIDTPYLTEGSSGLTYAVDRFKGWAYCGHVTLARGERSRLADYASEVL
;
A
#
# COMPACT_ATOMS: atom_id res chain seq x y z
N MET A 1 -29.56 31.67 -8.08
CA MET A 1 -30.75 31.03 -8.67
C MET A 1 -31.74 30.72 -7.56
N PRO A 2 -33.06 30.92 -7.73
CA PRO A 2 -34.05 30.49 -6.76
C PRO A 2 -34.25 28.96 -6.80
N LEU A 3 -34.65 28.37 -5.66
CA LEU A 3 -34.95 26.94 -5.55
C LEU A 3 -36.25 26.58 -6.30
N PRO A 4 -36.35 25.36 -6.89
CA PRO A 4 -37.55 24.94 -7.60
C PRO A 4 -38.75 24.73 -6.65
N PRO A 5 -40.00 24.94 -7.11
CA PRO A 5 -41.19 24.84 -6.28
C PRO A 5 -41.52 23.38 -5.90
N ALA A 6 -42.15 23.21 -4.74
CA ALA A 6 -42.50 21.90 -4.19
C ALA A 6 -43.50 21.11 -5.06
N PRO A 7 -43.39 19.76 -5.12
CA PRO A 7 -44.23 18.93 -5.98
C PRO A 7 -45.71 18.92 -5.55
N LYS A 8 -46.61 19.18 -6.51
CA LYS A 8 -48.06 19.34 -6.29
C LYS A 8 -48.87 18.03 -6.24
N ARG A 9 -48.25 16.86 -6.07
CA ARG A 9 -48.93 15.55 -6.01
C ARG A 9 -48.41 14.72 -4.83
N ARG A 10 -49.32 14.15 -4.03
CA ARG A 10 -48.98 13.18 -2.98
C ARG A 10 -48.61 11.84 -3.64
N GLY A 11 -47.54 11.20 -3.16
CA GLY A 11 -47.09 9.92 -3.67
C GLY A 11 -48.11 8.80 -3.44
N THR A 12 -48.36 8.00 -4.48
CA THR A 12 -49.34 6.89 -4.45
C THR A 12 -48.85 5.75 -3.56
N LYS A 13 -49.66 5.31 -2.60
CA LYS A 13 -49.38 4.08 -1.84
C LYS A 13 -49.62 2.86 -2.74
N VAL A 14 -48.58 2.06 -2.97
CA VAL A 14 -48.69 0.77 -3.66
C VAL A 14 -49.39 -0.23 -2.73
N GLN A 15 -50.49 -0.83 -3.19
CA GLN A 15 -51.12 -1.97 -2.51
C GLN A 15 -50.40 -3.28 -2.91
N PRO A 16 -50.14 -4.20 -1.96
CA PRO A 16 -49.48 -5.46 -2.28
C PRO A 16 -50.50 -6.57 -2.60
N SER A 17 -50.50 -7.06 -3.85
CA SER A 17 -51.16 -8.33 -4.19
C SER A 17 -50.43 -9.10 -5.30
N ALA A 18 -50.24 -10.40 -5.04
CA ALA A 18 -49.89 -11.48 -5.98
C ALA A 18 -48.59 -11.35 -6.84
N SER A 19 -47.45 -11.76 -6.27
CA SER A 19 -46.90 -13.11 -6.58
C SER A 19 -45.64 -13.41 -5.75
N ALA A 20 -45.79 -14.25 -4.72
CA ALA A 20 -44.70 -14.95 -4.06
C ALA A 20 -45.26 -16.21 -3.40
N ALA A 21 -44.86 -17.39 -3.86
CA ALA A 21 -45.33 -18.65 -3.30
C ALA A 21 -44.67 -18.93 -1.94
N ALA A 22 -45.52 -19.26 -0.97
CA ALA A 22 -45.30 -19.79 0.38
C ALA A 22 -43.86 -20.17 0.82
N ALA A 23 -43.45 -19.64 1.99
CA ALA A 23 -43.48 -20.44 3.24
C ALA A 23 -43.20 -19.58 4.49
N ARG A 24 -44.10 -19.63 5.48
CA ARG A 24 -43.80 -19.34 6.90
C ARG A 24 -44.63 -20.26 7.82
N PRO A 25 -44.10 -20.67 8.98
CA PRO A 25 -44.80 -21.51 9.94
C PRO A 25 -45.62 -20.68 10.95
N ASN A 26 -46.65 -21.25 11.59
CA ASN A 26 -46.56 -21.72 13.00
C ASN A 26 -47.83 -22.47 13.47
N ARG A 27 -47.65 -23.22 14.57
CA ARG A 27 -48.56 -24.11 15.32
C ARG A 27 -49.99 -23.63 15.60
N ALA A 28 -50.92 -24.60 15.58
CA ALA A 28 -51.94 -24.79 16.61
C ALA A 28 -52.12 -26.31 16.89
N LYS A 29 -52.89 -26.70 17.92
CA LYS A 29 -52.77 -27.98 18.65
C LYS A 29 -54.05 -28.84 18.68
N LEU A 30 -53.85 -30.17 18.72
CA LEU A 30 -54.55 -31.20 19.53
C LEU A 30 -55.82 -31.97 19.02
N VAL A 31 -55.75 -33.29 19.32
CA VAL A 31 -56.77 -34.35 19.61
C VAL A 31 -57.48 -35.17 18.51
N VAL A 32 -57.61 -36.48 18.83
CA VAL A 32 -58.44 -37.59 18.28
C VAL A 32 -58.04 -38.08 16.87
N ALA A 33 -57.66 -39.32 16.53
CA ALA A 33 -57.51 -40.67 17.11
C ALA A 33 -58.19 -41.71 16.18
N ALA A 34 -57.85 -43.00 16.36
CA ALA A 34 -58.46 -44.21 15.78
C ALA A 34 -57.99 -44.74 14.39
N ASN A 35 -57.17 -45.79 14.48
CA ASN A 35 -57.36 -47.14 13.93
C ASN A 35 -57.23 -47.51 12.43
N ALA A 36 -56.59 -48.68 12.27
CA ALA A 36 -56.67 -49.68 11.21
C ALA A 36 -56.20 -49.30 9.79
N GLY A 37 -55.55 -50.19 9.01
CA GLY A 37 -55.09 -51.55 9.33
C GLY A 37 -55.25 -52.50 8.15
N ALA A 38 -54.14 -52.92 7.53
CA ALA A 38 -54.06 -53.93 6.45
C ALA A 38 -54.77 -53.51 5.12
N PRO A 39 -54.63 -54.22 3.98
CA PRO A 39 -53.92 -55.50 3.80
C PRO A 39 -52.94 -55.62 2.61
N ASP A 40 -52.35 -56.81 2.60
CA ASP A 40 -51.54 -57.59 1.67
C ASP A 40 -51.56 -57.41 0.13
N THR A 41 -50.42 -57.82 -0.45
CA THR A 41 -50.19 -58.53 -1.73
C THR A 41 -50.67 -57.93 -3.08
N ALA A 42 -49.71 -57.69 -4.01
CA ALA A 42 -49.39 -58.66 -5.08
C ALA A 42 -48.27 -58.18 -6.04
N ASP A 43 -47.37 -59.12 -6.34
CA ASP A 43 -46.29 -59.25 -7.35
C ASP A 43 -45.92 -58.23 -8.46
N ALA A 44 -44.58 -58.07 -8.59
CA ALA A 44 -43.74 -58.01 -9.82
C ALA A 44 -43.88 -56.80 -10.79
N VAL A 45 -42.85 -56.29 -11.49
CA VAL A 45 -41.61 -56.87 -12.06
C VAL A 45 -40.40 -55.90 -11.97
N LYS A 46 -39.17 -56.44 -12.10
CA LYS A 46 -37.82 -55.84 -11.94
C LYS A 46 -37.42 -54.76 -12.97
N LEU A 47 -36.45 -53.89 -12.59
CA LEU A 47 -35.11 -53.67 -13.20
C LEU A 47 -34.25 -52.76 -12.25
N PRO A 48 -32.91 -52.61 -12.42
CA PRO A 48 -31.99 -52.87 -11.31
C PRO A 48 -31.34 -51.63 -10.64
N GLN A 49 -30.93 -51.81 -9.38
CA GLN A 49 -29.94 -50.97 -8.69
C GLN A 49 -28.59 -51.68 -8.65
N ALA A 50 -27.50 -50.94 -8.86
CA ALA A 50 -26.14 -51.36 -8.53
C ALA A 50 -25.76 -50.80 -7.16
N ALA A 51 -25.39 -51.67 -6.22
CA ALA A 51 -25.00 -51.31 -4.85
C ALA A 51 -23.56 -51.75 -4.54
N ILE A 52 -22.95 -51.03 -3.59
CA ILE A 52 -21.57 -51.20 -3.12
C ILE A 52 -21.41 -52.50 -2.30
N PRO A 53 -20.32 -53.28 -2.48
CA PRO A 53 -19.86 -54.27 -1.51
C PRO A 53 -18.68 -53.77 -0.63
N PRO A 54 -18.43 -54.39 0.54
CA PRO A 54 -17.63 -53.80 1.62
C PRO A 54 -16.17 -54.31 1.73
N ALA A 55 -15.42 -53.71 2.67
CA ALA A 55 -14.02 -54.02 2.96
C ALA A 55 -13.79 -55.34 3.73
N THR A 56 -12.63 -55.96 3.53
CA THR A 56 -12.11 -57.08 4.32
C THR A 56 -10.61 -56.94 4.62
N THR A 57 -10.17 -57.63 5.68
CA THR A 57 -8.87 -57.51 6.36
C THR A 57 -7.81 -58.51 5.89
N ALA A 58 -6.52 -58.15 5.91
CA ALA A 58 -5.41 -59.11 5.99
C ALA A 58 -4.12 -58.52 6.62
N LYS A 59 -3.32 -59.39 7.24
CA LYS A 59 -2.00 -59.17 7.90
C LYS A 59 -0.97 -60.08 7.19
N PRO A 60 0.37 -59.82 7.19
CA PRO A 60 1.29 -60.33 8.23
C PRO A 60 2.52 -59.39 8.55
N ALA A 61 3.06 -59.33 9.78
CA ALA A 61 4.24 -60.06 10.35
C ALA A 61 5.57 -59.93 9.55
N ALA A 62 6.63 -59.21 10.00
CA ALA A 62 7.60 -59.45 11.11
C ALA A 62 8.83 -60.33 10.70
N ALA A 63 10.10 -60.11 11.11
CA ALA A 63 10.80 -59.01 11.81
C ALA A 63 12.35 -59.21 11.84
N ARG A 64 13.10 -58.22 12.40
CA ARG A 64 14.53 -58.24 12.88
C ARG A 64 15.64 -58.19 11.79
N SER A 65 16.80 -57.56 11.99
CA SER A 65 17.33 -56.56 12.96
C SER A 65 18.64 -55.95 12.37
N ARG A 66 19.45 -55.04 12.96
CA ARG A 66 19.63 -54.50 14.33
C ARG A 66 20.37 -53.12 14.23
N ALA A 67 20.46 -52.35 15.32
CA ALA A 67 21.22 -51.07 15.37
C ALA A 67 22.46 -51.14 16.29
N LYS A 68 23.47 -50.27 16.07
CA LYS A 68 24.36 -49.64 17.09
C LYS A 68 25.45 -48.71 16.52
N THR A 69 25.55 -47.50 17.06
CA THR A 69 26.76 -46.64 17.24
C THR A 69 27.42 -46.98 18.62
N PRO A 70 28.54 -46.37 19.14
CA PRO A 70 29.35 -45.20 18.70
C PRO A 70 30.91 -45.31 18.82
N GLN A 71 31.61 -44.21 18.43
CA GLN A 71 32.90 -43.61 18.92
C GLN A 71 34.12 -44.46 19.43
N ALA A 72 35.35 -44.12 18.99
CA ALA A 72 36.38 -43.34 19.75
C ALA A 72 37.90 -43.61 19.40
N SER A 73 38.73 -42.55 19.32
CA SER A 73 40.23 -42.49 19.51
C SER A 73 41.17 -43.32 18.59
N GLN A 74 42.49 -43.11 18.41
CA GLN A 74 43.57 -42.22 18.95
C GLN A 74 44.67 -42.06 17.83
N ALA A 75 45.26 -40.90 17.53
CA ALA A 75 46.47 -40.26 18.09
C ALA A 75 47.87 -40.86 17.74
N VAL A 76 48.76 -40.06 17.11
CA VAL A 76 50.26 -40.08 17.24
C VAL A 76 50.81 -38.64 17.05
N GLN A 77 51.93 -38.28 17.72
CA GLN A 77 52.56 -36.96 17.79
C GLN A 77 54.04 -36.94 17.32
N HIS A 78 54.67 -35.75 17.41
CA HIS A 78 56.12 -35.39 17.37
C HIS A 78 56.66 -34.91 16.01
N THR A 79 57.57 -33.92 15.91
CA THR A 79 58.49 -33.26 16.88
C THR A 79 58.43 -31.70 16.86
N ALA A 80 59.34 -31.00 17.58
CA ALA A 80 59.27 -29.57 17.92
C ALA A 80 60.59 -28.77 17.66
N ALA A 81 60.60 -27.48 18.06
CA ALA A 81 61.67 -26.43 18.00
C ALA A 81 61.74 -25.61 16.69
N SER A 82 62.05 -24.29 16.68
CA SER A 82 62.20 -23.25 17.73
C SER A 82 62.01 -21.83 17.16
N ALA A 83 61.71 -20.83 18.00
CA ALA A 83 61.66 -19.39 17.67
C ALA A 83 63.10 -18.75 17.69
N PRO A 84 63.39 -17.48 17.25
CA PRO A 84 62.53 -16.27 17.31
C PRO A 84 62.69 -15.18 16.20
N ALA A 85 62.03 -14.02 16.43
CA ALA A 85 62.34 -12.63 15.97
C ALA A 85 61.73 -12.03 14.66
N THR A 86 60.74 -11.14 14.87
CA THR A 86 60.36 -9.87 14.20
C THR A 86 60.79 -9.46 12.76
N ALA A 87 59.76 -9.27 11.92
CA ALA A 87 59.52 -8.20 10.90
C ALA A 87 60.43 -8.07 9.64
N PRO A 88 59.98 -7.40 8.54
CA PRO A 88 58.65 -6.84 8.19
C PRO A 88 58.02 -7.46 6.91
N ALA A 89 56.86 -6.94 6.47
CA ALA A 89 56.06 -7.48 5.36
C ALA A 89 56.61 -7.16 3.93
N PRO A 90 56.42 -8.06 2.94
CA PRO A 90 56.66 -7.77 1.52
C PRO A 90 55.52 -6.96 0.87
N GLN A 91 55.87 -6.20 -0.15
CA GLN A 91 55.00 -5.22 -0.82
C GLN A 91 53.95 -5.87 -1.74
N ALA A 92 52.73 -5.34 -1.74
CA ALA A 92 51.72 -5.65 -2.75
C ALA A 92 51.88 -4.73 -3.97
N THR A 93 51.98 -5.31 -5.17
CA THR A 93 51.86 -4.56 -6.43
C THR A 93 50.40 -4.21 -6.72
N PRO A 94 50.09 -3.01 -7.25
CA PRO A 94 48.71 -2.53 -7.36
C PRO A 94 47.99 -3.07 -8.60
N ALA A 95 46.81 -3.65 -8.38
CA ALA A 95 45.80 -3.85 -9.42
C ALA A 95 45.16 -2.50 -9.83
N PRO A 96 44.71 -2.33 -11.08
CA PRO A 96 44.33 -1.02 -11.61
C PRO A 96 43.06 -0.43 -10.97
N ALA A 97 43.07 0.90 -10.83
CA ALA A 97 42.04 1.65 -10.13
C ALA A 97 40.65 1.52 -10.79
N ARG A 98 39.66 1.13 -9.98
CA ARG A 98 38.23 1.15 -10.37
C ARG A 98 37.78 2.61 -10.45
N ALA A 99 37.56 3.10 -11.67
CA ALA A 99 37.30 4.52 -11.92
C ALA A 99 36.10 5.07 -11.12
N SER A 100 36.32 6.17 -10.42
CA SER A 100 35.29 6.95 -9.77
C SER A 100 34.34 7.54 -10.84
N LYS A 101 33.07 7.14 -10.83
CA LYS A 101 32.04 7.85 -11.59
C LYS A 101 31.80 9.21 -10.94
N VAL A 102 32.51 10.21 -11.45
CA VAL A 102 32.36 11.62 -11.07
C VAL A 102 30.89 12.01 -11.16
N ARG A 103 30.34 12.45 -10.01
CA ARG A 103 29.04 13.12 -9.89
C ARG A 103 29.09 14.38 -10.75
N ARG A 104 28.65 14.29 -12.01
CA ARG A 104 28.41 15.45 -12.87
C ARG A 104 27.20 16.21 -12.32
N THR A 105 27.48 17.19 -11.47
CA THR A 105 26.58 18.33 -11.29
C THR A 105 26.26 18.91 -12.66
N ARG A 106 25.00 18.80 -13.10
CA ARG A 106 24.50 19.54 -14.27
C ARG A 106 24.38 21.02 -13.89
N THR A 107 25.51 21.72 -13.92
CA THR A 107 25.51 23.19 -13.97
C THR A 107 24.76 23.59 -15.23
N ARG A 108 23.74 24.44 -15.10
CA ARG A 108 22.87 24.88 -16.19
C ARG A 108 23.64 25.85 -17.09
N VAL A 109 24.50 25.32 -17.96
CA VAL A 109 25.19 26.10 -18.99
C VAL A 109 24.18 26.41 -20.10
N SER A 110 23.91 27.69 -20.30
CA SER A 110 23.14 28.19 -21.44
C SER A 110 23.95 28.06 -22.72
N SER A 111 23.78 26.96 -23.44
CA SER A 111 24.14 26.81 -24.85
C SER A 111 22.99 27.27 -25.75
N PRO A 112 23.27 27.77 -26.97
CA PRO A 112 22.32 28.58 -27.73
C PRO A 112 21.09 27.81 -28.24
N GLU A 113 20.08 28.59 -28.62
CA GLU A 113 18.75 28.16 -29.04
C GLU A 113 18.80 27.17 -30.22
N HIS A 114 18.48 25.91 -29.93
CA HIS A 114 17.81 25.05 -30.89
C HIS A 114 16.31 25.08 -30.55
N GLU A 115 15.47 25.53 -31.48
CA GLU A 115 14.03 25.31 -31.40
C GLU A 115 13.79 23.79 -31.26
N GLN A 116 13.20 23.38 -30.13
CA GLN A 116 12.93 21.96 -29.89
C GLN A 116 11.81 21.51 -30.81
N ALA A 117 12.16 20.70 -31.81
CA ALA A 117 11.20 20.17 -32.78
C ALA A 117 10.13 19.34 -32.07
N THR A 118 8.86 19.69 -32.28
CA THR A 118 7.72 19.05 -31.63
C THR A 118 7.66 17.56 -31.96
N ARG A 119 7.66 16.69 -30.95
CA ARG A 119 7.60 15.22 -31.13
C ARG A 119 6.19 14.72 -31.43
N LEU A 120 6.07 13.50 -31.96
CA LEU A 120 4.79 12.81 -32.16
C LEU A 120 4.74 11.51 -31.36
N PHE A 121 3.87 11.45 -30.35
CA PHE A 121 3.70 10.26 -29.52
C PHE A 121 2.49 9.44 -29.97
N VAL A 122 2.73 8.20 -30.39
CA VAL A 122 1.66 7.23 -30.69
C VAL A 122 1.36 6.47 -29.40
N LEU A 123 0.13 6.58 -28.88
CA LEU A 123 -0.22 5.92 -27.62
C LEU A 123 -0.82 4.54 -27.86
N ASP A 124 -0.39 3.56 -27.06
CA ASP A 124 -1.06 2.27 -26.86
C ASP A 124 -2.33 2.44 -26.00
N THR A 125 -3.40 1.70 -26.31
CA THR A 125 -4.66 1.67 -25.56
C THR A 125 -4.43 1.40 -24.07
N ASN A 126 -3.45 0.57 -23.71
CA ASN A 126 -3.14 0.28 -22.29
C ASN A 126 -2.73 1.52 -21.50
N VAL A 127 -2.10 2.52 -22.16
CA VAL A 127 -1.76 3.81 -21.54
C VAL A 127 -3.03 4.57 -21.16
N LEU A 128 -3.96 4.70 -22.11
CA LEU A 128 -5.25 5.36 -21.94
C LEU A 128 -6.14 4.66 -20.89
N LEU A 129 -6.15 3.33 -20.89
CA LEU A 129 -6.94 2.50 -19.98
C LEU A 129 -6.39 2.48 -18.54
N HIS A 130 -5.06 2.56 -18.38
CA HIS A 130 -4.44 2.70 -17.07
C HIS A 130 -4.57 4.13 -16.53
N ASP A 131 -4.48 5.14 -17.41
CA ASP A 131 -4.46 6.55 -17.01
C ASP A 131 -5.29 7.42 -17.97
N PRO A 132 -6.50 7.84 -17.57
CA PRO A 132 -7.37 8.61 -18.43
C PRO A 132 -6.96 10.09 -18.58
N THR A 133 -5.86 10.50 -17.93
CA THR A 133 -5.27 11.84 -18.05
C THR A 133 -4.00 11.89 -18.91
N SER A 134 -3.55 10.74 -19.42
CA SER A 134 -2.38 10.60 -20.31
C SER A 134 -2.42 11.51 -21.54
N LEU A 135 -3.61 11.75 -22.13
CA LEU A 135 -3.80 12.70 -23.23
C LEU A 135 -3.31 14.13 -22.96
N PHE A 136 -3.08 14.51 -21.69
CA PHE A 136 -2.71 15.88 -21.31
C PHE A 136 -1.32 15.96 -20.66
N ARG A 137 -0.46 14.95 -20.88
CA ARG A 137 0.84 14.77 -20.20
C ARG A 137 2.07 14.91 -21.09
N PHE A 138 1.88 15.26 -22.36
CA PHE A 138 2.96 15.36 -23.35
C PHE A 138 3.40 16.81 -23.63
N GLU A 139 3.06 17.74 -22.73
CA GLU A 139 3.44 19.16 -22.77
C GLU A 139 3.16 19.82 -24.15
N GLU A 140 4.19 20.29 -24.86
CA GLU A 140 4.07 20.86 -26.21
C GLU A 140 3.96 19.85 -27.34
N HIS A 141 4.14 18.55 -27.07
CA HIS A 141 4.22 17.51 -28.09
C HIS A 141 2.84 16.99 -28.54
N ASP A 142 2.76 16.55 -29.80
CA ASP A 142 1.51 16.02 -30.36
C ASP A 142 1.32 14.54 -30.01
N ILE A 143 0.05 14.14 -29.96
CA ILE A 143 -0.40 12.79 -29.66
C ILE A 143 -1.13 12.23 -30.88
N TYR A 144 -0.83 10.99 -31.26
CA TYR A 144 -1.51 10.26 -32.33
C TYR A 144 -2.27 9.05 -31.79
N LEU A 145 -3.55 8.92 -32.18
CA LEU A 145 -4.38 7.74 -31.88
C LEU A 145 -4.77 7.01 -33.18
N SER A 146 -4.45 5.72 -33.25
CA SER A 146 -4.88 4.85 -34.35
C SER A 146 -6.35 4.45 -34.20
N LEU A 147 -6.98 4.00 -35.29
CA LEU A 147 -8.35 3.48 -35.25
C LEU A 147 -8.48 2.27 -34.31
N VAL A 148 -7.45 1.41 -34.29
CA VAL A 148 -7.36 0.24 -33.41
C VAL A 148 -7.46 0.63 -31.94
N VAL A 149 -6.80 1.72 -31.53
CA VAL A 149 -6.88 2.21 -30.15
C VAL A 149 -8.29 2.71 -29.81
N LEU A 150 -9.03 3.28 -30.77
CA LEU A 150 -10.42 3.69 -30.55
C LEU A 150 -11.36 2.47 -30.45
N GLU A 151 -11.16 1.44 -31.26
CA GLU A 151 -11.91 0.18 -31.21
C GLU A 151 -11.67 -0.58 -29.89
N GLU A 152 -10.41 -0.70 -29.47
CA GLU A 152 -10.07 -1.29 -28.18
C GLU A 152 -10.63 -0.46 -27.02
N LEU A 153 -10.54 0.87 -27.07
CA LEU A 153 -11.12 1.75 -26.05
C LEU A 153 -12.64 1.57 -25.95
N ASP A 154 -13.36 1.33 -27.06
CA ASP A 154 -14.79 1.07 -27.04
C ASP A 154 -15.15 -0.28 -26.41
N SER A 155 -14.46 -1.36 -26.83
CA SER A 155 -14.69 -2.71 -26.29
C SER A 155 -14.51 -2.77 -24.77
N HIS A 156 -13.54 -2.02 -24.22
CA HIS A 156 -13.25 -1.96 -22.80
C HIS A 156 -14.23 -1.11 -21.96
N LYS A 157 -15.22 -0.41 -22.55
CA LYS A 157 -16.20 0.42 -21.79
C LYS A 157 -17.19 -0.38 -20.95
N ARG A 158 -17.24 -1.71 -21.09
CA ARG A 158 -18.28 -2.57 -20.48
C ARG A 158 -17.89 -3.01 -19.07
N GLY A 159 -18.87 -3.01 -18.15
CA GLY A 159 -18.68 -3.46 -16.77
C GLY A 159 -18.24 -2.38 -15.76
N ALA A 160 -17.95 -2.82 -14.53
CA ALA A 160 -17.73 -1.97 -13.36
C ALA A 160 -16.25 -1.84 -12.94
N THR A 161 -15.31 -2.36 -13.73
CA THR A 161 -13.86 -2.35 -13.44
C THR A 161 -13.25 -0.95 -13.52
N GLU A 162 -12.06 -0.78 -12.93
CA GLU A 162 -11.24 0.45 -13.04
C GLU A 162 -10.92 0.75 -14.52
N VAL A 163 -10.50 -0.27 -15.28
CA VAL A 163 -10.24 -0.21 -16.72
C VAL A 163 -11.46 0.34 -17.48
N ALA A 164 -12.66 -0.20 -17.23
CA ALA A 164 -13.88 0.29 -17.87
C ALA A 164 -14.29 1.70 -17.42
N ARG A 165 -13.99 2.08 -16.17
CA ARG A 165 -14.16 3.46 -15.67
C ARG A 165 -13.22 4.43 -16.38
N ASN A 166 -11.96 4.05 -16.56
CA ASN A 166 -10.95 4.86 -17.23
C ASN A 166 -11.26 4.99 -18.72
N GLY A 167 -11.58 3.90 -19.43
CA GLY A 167 -12.00 3.96 -20.84
C GLY A 167 -13.19 4.90 -21.08
N ARG A 168 -14.21 4.85 -20.21
CA ARG A 168 -15.32 5.83 -20.24
C ARG A 168 -14.88 7.26 -19.92
N GLN A 169 -13.84 7.48 -19.11
CA GLN A 169 -13.30 8.82 -18.88
C GLN A 169 -12.53 9.33 -20.10
N VAL A 170 -11.69 8.50 -20.72
CA VAL A 170 -10.97 8.87 -21.96
C VAL A 170 -11.95 9.24 -23.05
N SER A 171 -12.98 8.42 -23.31
CA SER A 171 -13.96 8.77 -24.34
C SER A 171 -14.73 10.05 -24.06
N ARG A 172 -14.99 10.42 -22.79
CA ARG A 172 -15.55 11.75 -22.46
C ARG A 172 -14.56 12.89 -22.71
N ASN A 173 -13.27 12.66 -22.50
CA ASN A 173 -12.24 13.65 -22.81
C ASN A 173 -12.10 13.84 -24.33
N LEU A 174 -12.13 12.75 -25.11
CA LEU A 174 -12.11 12.78 -26.58
C LEU A 174 -13.36 13.49 -27.13
N ASP A 175 -14.55 13.14 -26.65
CA ASP A 175 -15.84 13.76 -27.02
C ASP A 175 -15.86 15.27 -26.74
N ALA A 176 -15.32 15.70 -25.59
CA ALA A 176 -15.18 17.11 -25.24
C ALA A 176 -14.17 17.85 -26.14
N LEU A 177 -13.06 17.23 -26.53
CA LEU A 177 -12.09 17.82 -27.47
C LEU A 177 -12.68 17.97 -28.88
N VAL A 178 -13.39 16.95 -29.37
CA VAL A 178 -14.07 16.99 -30.68
C VAL A 178 -15.16 18.07 -30.69
N SER A 179 -15.98 18.13 -29.64
CA SER A 179 -17.09 19.09 -29.51
C SER A 179 -16.67 20.57 -29.45
N LEU A 180 -15.39 20.85 -29.16
CA LEU A 180 -14.81 22.19 -29.08
C LEU A 180 -14.01 22.58 -30.33
N SER A 181 -14.12 21.81 -31.41
CA SER A 181 -13.38 22.03 -32.67
C SER A 181 -14.31 22.32 -33.85
N ASP A 182 -13.90 23.22 -34.75
CA ASP A 182 -14.68 23.63 -35.94
C ASP A 182 -14.70 22.58 -37.08
N GLY A 183 -14.57 21.29 -36.74
CA GLY A 183 -14.88 20.16 -37.63
C GLY A 183 -13.73 19.54 -38.42
N ASP A 184 -12.54 20.17 -38.49
CA ASP A 184 -11.38 19.56 -39.17
C ASP A 184 -10.55 18.67 -38.24
N LEU A 185 -10.88 17.38 -38.19
CA LEU A 185 -10.12 16.36 -37.46
C LEU A 185 -8.74 16.08 -38.09
N SER A 186 -8.49 16.47 -39.35
CA SER A 186 -7.22 16.19 -40.04
C SER A 186 -6.07 17.10 -39.59
N ALA A 187 -6.39 18.35 -39.20
CA ALA A 187 -5.42 19.30 -38.64
C ALA A 187 -5.06 19.06 -37.16
N GLY A 188 -5.71 18.09 -36.51
CA GLY A 188 -5.49 17.76 -35.09
C GLY A 188 -6.10 18.76 -34.10
N LEU A 189 -6.65 18.25 -33.01
CA LEU A 189 -7.40 18.99 -32.00
C LEU A 189 -6.46 19.55 -30.91
N PRO A 190 -6.51 20.85 -30.56
CA PRO A 190 -5.66 21.40 -29.50
C PRO A 190 -6.00 20.81 -28.12
N LEU A 191 -5.02 20.19 -27.45
CA LEU A 191 -5.22 19.46 -26.19
C LEU A 191 -5.64 20.38 -25.02
N ASN A 192 -5.17 21.63 -25.04
CA ASN A 192 -5.52 22.66 -24.05
C ASN A 192 -6.96 23.20 -24.17
N ALA A 193 -7.72 22.88 -25.23
CA ALA A 193 -9.07 23.41 -25.45
C ALA A 193 -10.05 23.11 -24.30
N THR A 194 -9.86 22.01 -23.59
CA THR A 194 -10.66 21.62 -22.41
C THR A 194 -10.19 22.27 -21.10
N GLY A 195 -9.28 23.26 -21.16
CA GLY A 195 -8.75 24.00 -20.01
C GLY A 195 -7.41 23.49 -19.45
N GLN A 196 -6.82 22.46 -20.06
CA GLN A 196 -5.54 21.86 -19.65
C GLN A 196 -4.36 22.70 -20.14
N LYS A 197 -4.06 23.81 -19.45
CA LYS A 197 -3.08 24.84 -19.87
C LYS A 197 -1.67 24.33 -20.20
N GLN A 198 -1.26 23.20 -19.62
CA GLN A 198 0.08 22.62 -19.82
C GLN A 198 0.19 21.77 -21.09
N ALA A 199 -0.92 21.25 -21.63
CA ALA A 199 -0.93 20.42 -22.82
C ALA A 199 -1.11 21.29 -24.07
N THR A 200 -0.04 21.93 -24.54
CA THR A 200 -0.07 22.87 -25.66
C THR A 200 0.00 22.21 -27.04
N GLY A 201 0.36 20.91 -27.11
CA GLY A 201 0.30 20.10 -28.33
C GLY A 201 -1.11 19.75 -28.82
N ARG A 202 -1.18 18.96 -29.89
CA ARG A 202 -2.42 18.56 -30.59
C ARG A 202 -2.67 17.06 -30.53
N LEU A 203 -3.94 16.68 -30.54
CA LEU A 203 -4.43 15.31 -30.68
C LEU A 203 -4.81 15.04 -32.13
N ILE A 204 -4.09 14.12 -32.77
CA ILE A 204 -4.28 13.69 -34.15
C ILE A 204 -4.91 12.30 -34.16
N PHE A 205 -5.94 12.11 -34.96
CA PHE A 205 -6.56 10.81 -35.19
C PHE A 205 -6.13 10.23 -36.53
N GLN A 206 -6.09 8.91 -36.62
CA GLN A 206 -5.98 8.23 -37.91
C GLN A 206 -7.25 8.42 -38.74
N THR A 207 -7.18 9.29 -39.75
CA THR A 207 -8.27 9.59 -40.69
C THR A 207 -8.16 8.83 -42.02
N SER A 208 -7.01 8.23 -42.32
CA SER A 208 -6.75 7.47 -43.55
C SER A 208 -6.12 6.10 -43.27
N LEU A 209 -6.26 5.19 -44.24
CA LEU A 209 -5.49 3.96 -44.24
C LEU A 209 -4.01 4.28 -44.54
N LEU A 210 -3.13 3.76 -43.70
CA LEU A 210 -1.68 3.90 -43.82
C LEU A 210 -1.08 2.62 -44.39
N ASP A 211 -0.03 2.73 -45.20
CA ASP A 211 0.66 1.57 -45.76
C ASP A 211 1.58 0.92 -44.70
N THR A 212 1.13 -0.20 -44.14
CA THR A 212 1.76 -0.87 -43.00
C THR A 212 2.67 -2.02 -43.46
N GLU A 213 3.88 -1.65 -43.87
CA GLU A 213 4.97 -2.59 -44.13
C GLU A 213 5.58 -3.12 -42.83
N LEU A 214 5.03 -4.22 -42.31
CA LEU A 214 5.66 -5.03 -41.26
C LEU A 214 6.20 -6.35 -41.81
N PRO A 215 7.27 -6.91 -41.22
CA PRO A 215 7.78 -8.24 -41.56
C PRO A 215 6.67 -9.30 -41.58
N ALA A 216 6.69 -10.18 -42.58
CA ALA A 216 5.67 -11.22 -42.78
C ALA A 216 5.55 -12.23 -41.61
N SER A 217 6.53 -12.26 -40.71
CA SER A 217 6.52 -13.05 -39.48
C SER A 217 5.61 -12.49 -38.37
N LEU A 218 5.12 -11.25 -38.49
CA LEU A 218 4.21 -10.64 -37.52
C LEU A 218 2.74 -10.76 -37.98
N PRO A 219 1.85 -11.44 -37.21
CA PRO A 219 0.44 -11.55 -37.56
C PRO A 219 -0.26 -10.18 -37.62
N LYS A 220 -0.71 -9.77 -38.80
CA LYS A 220 -1.40 -8.48 -39.03
C LYS A 220 -2.78 -8.35 -38.33
N SER A 221 -3.31 -9.44 -37.78
CA SER A 221 -4.59 -9.49 -37.07
C SER A 221 -4.52 -9.11 -35.59
N LYS A 222 -3.32 -9.02 -34.97
CA LYS A 222 -3.20 -8.63 -33.57
C LYS A 222 -3.12 -7.11 -33.44
N ALA A 223 -3.94 -6.53 -32.55
CA ALA A 223 -4.01 -5.08 -32.32
C ALA A 223 -2.64 -4.42 -32.05
N ASP A 224 -1.80 -4.96 -31.15
CA ASP A 224 -0.46 -4.39 -30.93
C ASP A 224 0.43 -4.41 -32.18
N ASN A 225 0.27 -5.38 -33.08
CA ASN A 225 0.99 -5.39 -34.35
C ASN A 225 0.43 -4.35 -35.33
N GLN A 226 -0.87 -4.06 -35.30
CA GLN A 226 -1.47 -3.01 -36.14
C GLN A 226 -1.03 -1.62 -35.66
N ILE A 227 -0.95 -1.38 -34.35
CA ILE A 227 -0.39 -0.14 -33.80
C ILE A 227 1.09 0.01 -34.20
N LEU A 228 1.90 -1.05 -34.11
CA LEU A 228 3.29 -1.04 -34.61
C LEU A 228 3.38 -0.69 -36.10
N GLY A 229 2.43 -1.16 -36.92
CA GLY A 229 2.36 -0.81 -38.34
C GLY A 229 2.08 0.67 -38.57
N VAL A 230 1.18 1.27 -37.77
CA VAL A 230 0.87 2.70 -37.80
C VAL A 230 2.09 3.54 -37.40
N VAL A 231 2.81 3.17 -36.34
CA VAL A 231 4.05 3.86 -35.91
C VAL A 231 5.09 3.86 -37.05
N HIS A 232 5.30 2.71 -37.69
CA HIS A 232 6.26 2.58 -38.79
C HIS A 232 5.88 3.41 -40.02
N ALA A 233 4.59 3.44 -40.37
CA ALA A 233 4.10 4.27 -41.47
C ALA A 233 4.25 5.77 -41.18
N LEU A 234 3.96 6.20 -39.95
CA LEU A 234 4.14 7.59 -39.52
C LEU A 234 5.62 8.03 -39.53
N GLN A 235 6.55 7.15 -39.13
CA GLN A 235 7.99 7.42 -39.26
C GLN A 235 8.40 7.70 -40.72
N LYS A 236 7.85 6.97 -41.69
CA LYS A 236 8.11 7.22 -43.12
C LYS A 236 7.46 8.51 -43.63
N GLN A 237 6.27 8.87 -43.12
CA GLN A 237 5.57 10.09 -43.52
C GLN A 237 6.17 11.37 -42.89
N HIS A 238 6.84 11.25 -41.75
CA HIS A 238 7.42 12.38 -41.02
C HIS A 238 8.94 12.22 -40.77
N PRO A 239 9.78 12.14 -41.81
CA PRO A 239 11.23 11.88 -41.66
C PRO A 239 11.99 12.99 -40.91
N GLY A 240 11.41 14.18 -40.77
CA GLY A 240 11.95 15.29 -39.97
C GLY A 240 11.42 15.38 -38.54
N ARG A 241 10.66 14.37 -38.05
CA ARG A 241 10.00 14.39 -36.74
C ARG A 241 10.22 13.07 -36.01
N GLU A 242 10.60 13.13 -34.73
CA GLU A 242 10.66 11.93 -33.89
C GLU A 242 9.23 11.40 -33.65
N VAL A 243 8.95 10.21 -34.18
CA VAL A 243 7.73 9.45 -33.89
C VAL A 243 8.07 8.34 -32.90
N ILE A 244 7.41 8.38 -31.74
CA ILE A 244 7.73 7.56 -30.57
C ILE A 244 6.48 6.77 -30.16
N LEU A 245 6.59 5.45 -30.01
CA LEU A 245 5.55 4.63 -29.40
C LEU A 245 5.61 4.76 -27.87
N VAL A 246 4.47 5.03 -27.24
CA VAL A 246 4.34 5.01 -25.78
C VAL A 246 3.45 3.84 -25.38
N SER A 247 3.99 2.90 -24.60
CA SER A 247 3.27 1.72 -24.12
C SER A 247 3.77 1.28 -22.76
N LYS A 248 2.86 0.71 -21.95
CA LYS A 248 3.24 0.02 -20.71
C LYS A 248 3.74 -1.41 -20.97
N ASP A 249 3.30 -2.07 -22.04
CA ASP A 249 3.73 -3.45 -22.33
C ASP A 249 5.20 -3.48 -22.78
N ILE A 250 6.01 -4.22 -22.02
CA ILE A 250 7.42 -4.45 -22.35
C ILE A 250 7.57 -5.19 -23.69
N ASN A 251 6.67 -6.12 -24.02
CA ASN A 251 6.74 -6.88 -25.26
C ASN A 251 6.48 -6.00 -26.48
N MET A 252 5.52 -5.08 -26.38
CA MET A 252 5.23 -4.12 -27.44
C MET A 252 6.43 -3.18 -27.68
N ARG A 253 7.06 -2.67 -26.61
CA ARG A 253 8.27 -1.84 -26.70
C ARG A 253 9.50 -2.59 -27.23
N VAL A 254 9.68 -3.85 -26.85
CA VAL A 254 10.74 -4.71 -27.38
C VAL A 254 10.54 -4.98 -28.88
N LYS A 255 9.31 -5.31 -29.31
CA LYS A 255 8.97 -5.44 -30.74
C LYS A 255 9.24 -4.14 -31.51
N ALA A 256 8.84 -2.99 -30.98
CA ALA A 256 9.06 -1.69 -31.62
C ALA A 256 10.55 -1.42 -31.87
N ARG A 257 11.38 -1.60 -30.84
CA ARG A 257 12.84 -1.43 -30.94
C ARG A 257 13.49 -2.44 -31.89
N ALA A 258 13.01 -3.69 -31.91
CA ALA A 258 13.47 -4.71 -32.85
C ALA A 258 13.12 -4.39 -34.32
N LEU A 259 12.09 -3.55 -34.55
CA LEU A 259 11.71 -3.01 -35.85
C LEU A 259 12.36 -1.65 -36.17
N GLY A 260 13.28 -1.17 -35.32
CA GLY A 260 13.96 0.13 -35.49
C GLY A 260 13.15 1.35 -35.04
N MET A 261 11.98 1.17 -34.43
CA MET A 261 11.14 2.26 -33.95
C MET A 261 11.55 2.74 -32.54
N LEU A 262 11.39 4.04 -32.28
CA LEU A 262 11.54 4.60 -30.93
C LEU A 262 10.34 4.17 -30.08
N ALA A 263 10.62 3.73 -28.85
CA ALA A 263 9.59 3.31 -27.92
C ALA A 263 9.97 3.59 -26.45
N GLU A 264 9.04 4.21 -25.72
CA GLU A 264 9.20 4.70 -24.36
C GLU A 264 8.14 4.09 -23.42
N ASP A 265 8.47 4.01 -22.12
CA ASP A 265 7.47 3.63 -21.11
C ASP A 265 6.47 4.77 -20.90
N TYR A 266 5.24 4.44 -20.50
CA TYR A 266 4.36 5.44 -19.91
C TYR A 266 4.59 5.52 -18.40
N GLN A 267 5.57 6.33 -18.02
CA GLN A 267 5.72 6.83 -16.66
C GLN A 267 4.75 8.01 -16.44
N ASN A 268 4.21 8.10 -15.23
CA ASN A 268 3.35 9.20 -14.80
C ASN A 268 3.94 9.71 -13.49
N ASP A 269 4.33 10.99 -13.46
CA ASP A 269 4.93 11.75 -12.33
C ASP A 269 4.05 11.83 -11.05
N LYS A 270 3.14 10.88 -10.83
CA LYS A 270 2.31 10.69 -9.63
C LYS A 270 2.13 9.24 -9.20
N VAL A 271 2.78 8.28 -9.86
CA VAL A 271 3.36 7.16 -9.13
C VAL A 271 4.69 7.72 -8.62
N LEU A 272 4.93 7.68 -7.31
CA LEU A 272 6.27 8.01 -6.80
C LEU A 272 7.23 7.05 -7.49
N ASP A 273 8.30 7.56 -8.11
CA ASP A 273 9.30 6.68 -8.71
C ASP A 273 9.72 5.67 -7.65
N ASP A 274 9.73 4.37 -7.97
CA ASP A 274 10.12 3.34 -7.00
C ASP A 274 11.62 3.49 -6.59
N ASP A 275 12.36 4.42 -7.22
CA ASP A 275 13.71 4.90 -6.86
C ASP A 275 13.74 6.16 -5.96
N GLU A 276 12.64 6.90 -5.76
CA GLU A 276 12.57 7.94 -4.73
C GLU A 276 12.48 7.28 -3.34
N LEU A 277 13.49 7.53 -2.50
CA LEU A 277 13.50 7.11 -1.10
C LEU A 277 12.21 7.53 -0.39
N LEU A 278 11.32 6.57 -0.16
CA LEU A 278 10.05 6.75 0.54
C LEU A 278 10.29 7.52 1.83
N TYR A 279 9.56 8.64 1.99
CA TYR A 279 9.69 9.54 3.14
C TYR A 279 9.60 8.74 4.44
N SER A 280 10.71 8.59 5.16
CA SER A 280 10.81 7.69 6.32
C SER A 280 10.22 8.26 7.62
N GLY A 281 9.81 9.53 7.60
CA GLY A 281 9.45 10.28 8.81
C GLY A 281 10.63 10.68 9.69
N THR A 282 11.87 10.35 9.31
CA THR A 282 13.08 10.59 10.12
C THR A 282 14.18 11.27 9.32
N LEU A 283 15.03 12.05 9.99
CA LEU A 283 16.25 12.65 9.44
C LEU A 283 17.41 12.53 10.43
N ALA A 284 18.52 11.96 9.97
CA ALA A 284 19.79 12.01 10.70
C ALA A 284 20.46 13.37 10.50
N LEU A 285 20.82 14.05 11.58
CA LEU A 285 21.58 15.29 11.53
C LEU A 285 23.06 15.00 11.23
N PRO A 286 23.73 15.85 10.42
CA PRO A 286 25.18 15.77 10.22
C PRO A 286 25.96 15.83 11.52
N ALA A 287 27.10 15.14 11.59
CA ALA A 287 27.98 15.13 12.77
C ALA A 287 28.45 16.55 13.19
N ASP A 288 28.53 17.49 12.25
CA ASP A 288 28.92 18.89 12.51
C ASP A 288 27.72 19.85 12.72
N PHE A 289 26.50 19.33 12.82
CA PHE A 289 25.28 20.13 12.91
C PHE A 289 25.27 21.09 14.10
N TRP A 290 25.51 20.58 15.32
CA TRP A 290 25.47 21.41 16.53
C TRP A 290 26.61 22.45 16.56
N ALA A 291 27.77 22.11 16.02
CA ALA A 291 28.88 23.05 15.84
C ALA A 291 28.52 24.19 14.87
N LYS A 292 27.77 23.89 13.79
CA LYS A 292 27.28 24.87 12.81
C LYS A 292 26.15 25.76 13.33
N GLN A 293 25.27 25.28 14.21
CA GLN A 293 24.21 26.11 14.82
C GLN A 293 24.80 27.23 15.69
N GLY A 294 25.93 26.96 16.37
CA GLY A 294 26.75 27.97 17.04
C GLY A 294 25.99 28.84 18.05
N LYS A 295 26.36 30.13 18.14
CA LYS A 295 25.76 31.09 19.09
C LYS A 295 24.31 31.50 18.80
N LYS A 296 23.66 30.93 17.77
CA LYS A 296 22.27 31.24 17.37
C LYS A 296 21.26 30.18 17.83
N LEU A 297 21.71 29.11 18.49
CA LEU A 297 20.83 28.12 19.08
C LEU A 297 20.09 28.71 20.29
N GLU A 298 18.79 28.91 20.18
CA GLU A 298 17.93 29.24 21.32
C GLU A 298 17.39 27.95 21.93
N SER A 299 17.34 27.86 23.26
CA SER A 299 16.71 26.73 23.96
C SER A 299 15.87 27.19 25.14
N TRP A 300 14.76 26.50 25.39
CA TRP A 300 13.83 26.78 26.48
C TRP A 300 13.10 25.52 26.94
N GLN A 301 12.41 25.59 28.07
CA GLN A 301 11.53 24.53 28.56
C GLN A 301 10.08 24.88 28.23
N ALA A 302 9.34 23.94 27.65
CA ALA A 302 7.91 24.06 27.38
C ALA A 302 7.20 22.72 27.64
N GLN A 303 6.15 22.74 28.47
CA GLN A 303 5.35 21.55 28.81
C GLN A 303 6.16 20.34 29.32
N GLY A 304 7.30 20.57 29.98
CA GLY A 304 8.20 19.50 30.46
C GLY A 304 9.13 18.91 29.40
N HIS A 305 9.16 19.49 28.20
CA HIS A 305 10.12 19.17 27.15
C HIS A 305 11.13 20.32 26.95
N THR A 306 12.35 19.98 26.58
CA THR A 306 13.31 20.98 26.06
C THR A 306 12.98 21.26 24.60
N CYS A 307 12.87 22.53 24.24
CA CYS A 307 12.72 22.99 22.87
C CYS A 307 14.00 23.70 22.41
N TYR A 308 14.30 23.59 21.12
CA TYR A 308 15.44 24.20 20.45
C TYR A 308 14.97 24.92 19.19
N ARG A 309 15.39 26.17 18.99
CA ARG A 309 15.25 26.86 17.70
C ARG A 309 16.53 26.74 16.92
N ILE A 310 16.45 26.12 15.74
CA ILE A 310 17.56 25.92 14.82
C ILE A 310 17.39 26.81 13.59
N HIS A 311 18.50 27.19 12.97
CA HIS A 311 18.53 28.04 11.78
C HIS A 311 19.39 27.44 10.66
N GLY A 312 19.17 27.88 9.43
CA GLY A 312 19.97 27.49 8.26
C GLY A 312 19.23 26.54 7.30
N PRO A 313 19.81 26.24 6.13
CA PRO A 313 19.10 25.61 5.00
C PRO A 313 18.36 24.31 5.36
N ILE A 314 19.00 23.46 6.18
CA ILE A 314 18.38 22.22 6.67
C ILE A 314 17.05 22.46 7.39
N ALA A 315 16.88 23.57 8.10
CA ALA A 315 15.62 23.90 8.78
C ALA A 315 14.48 24.22 7.81
N ALA A 316 14.79 24.72 6.62
CA ALA A 316 13.81 24.98 5.55
C ALA A 316 13.37 23.70 4.81
N GLU A 317 14.18 22.64 4.89
CA GLU A 317 13.91 21.32 4.28
C GLU A 317 13.13 20.37 5.22
N LEU A 318 12.97 20.74 6.50
CA LEU A 318 12.23 19.95 7.48
C LEU A 318 10.72 20.03 7.28
N LEU A 319 10.04 18.94 7.65
CA LEU A 319 8.58 18.88 7.73
C LEU A 319 8.11 18.86 9.19
N VAL A 320 6.95 19.46 9.47
CA VAL A 320 6.30 19.35 10.78
C VAL A 320 6.01 17.87 11.08
N ASN A 321 6.21 17.46 12.34
CA ASN A 321 6.16 16.09 12.84
C ASN A 321 7.21 15.12 12.25
N GLN A 322 8.20 15.61 11.52
CA GLN A 322 9.39 14.81 11.19
C GLN A 322 10.24 14.60 12.45
N PHE A 323 10.76 13.39 12.64
CA PHE A 323 11.75 13.12 13.67
C PHE A 323 13.14 13.52 13.20
N VAL A 324 13.88 14.19 14.07
CA VAL A 324 15.23 14.66 13.81
C VAL A 324 16.12 14.16 14.93
N TYR A 325 17.20 13.45 14.58
CA TYR A 325 18.09 12.83 15.56
C TYR A 325 19.56 13.09 15.28
N TYR A 326 20.35 13.11 16.34
CA TYR A 326 21.80 13.22 16.31
C TYR A 326 22.40 12.12 17.20
N GLU A 327 23.35 11.36 16.66
CA GLU A 327 24.09 10.30 17.35
C GLU A 327 25.56 10.42 16.98
N ALA A 328 26.45 10.49 17.97
CA ALA A 328 27.89 10.52 17.78
C ALA A 328 28.57 9.52 18.74
N PRO A 329 29.66 8.84 18.33
CA PRO A 329 30.34 7.86 19.18
C PRO A 329 30.84 8.48 20.49
N GLY A 330 30.33 7.99 21.63
CA GLY A 330 30.68 8.47 22.96
C GLY A 330 29.85 9.65 23.47
N GLU A 331 28.94 10.21 22.67
CA GLU A 331 28.01 11.26 23.08
C GLU A 331 26.60 10.71 23.33
N ALA A 332 25.81 11.40 24.15
CA ALA A 332 24.40 11.05 24.34
C ALA A 332 23.58 11.42 23.09
N GLY A 333 22.85 10.46 22.54
CA GLY A 333 21.97 10.69 21.39
C GLY A 333 20.87 11.71 21.70
N ILE A 334 20.64 12.65 20.78
CA ILE A 334 19.59 13.66 20.88
C ILE A 334 18.45 13.25 19.93
N TYR A 335 17.25 13.12 20.49
CA TYR A 335 16.05 12.72 19.76
C TYR A 335 14.98 13.81 19.87
N THR A 336 14.52 14.32 18.72
CA THR A 336 13.55 15.41 18.67
C THR A 336 12.49 15.20 17.59
N ILE A 337 11.38 15.93 17.70
CA ILE A 337 10.35 16.09 16.68
C ILE A 337 10.23 17.56 16.28
N VAL A 338 10.05 17.82 14.99
CA VAL A 338 9.80 19.18 14.46
C VAL A 338 8.38 19.60 14.84
N GLN A 339 8.27 20.73 15.54
CA GLN A 339 6.99 21.33 15.92
C GLN A 339 6.55 22.44 14.96
N GLU A 340 7.50 23.20 14.43
CA GLU A 340 7.23 24.37 13.61
C GLU A 340 8.38 24.60 12.62
N VAL A 341 8.05 25.08 11.43
CA VAL A 341 9.00 25.53 10.41
C VAL A 341 8.56 26.91 9.90
N GLN A 342 9.45 27.90 9.99
CA GLN A 342 9.24 29.27 9.53
C GLN A 342 10.41 29.70 8.65
N GLY A 343 10.26 29.58 7.33
CA GLY A 343 11.31 29.94 6.38
C GLY A 343 12.60 29.14 6.62
N ASN A 344 13.66 29.81 7.09
CA ASN A 344 14.97 29.21 7.35
C ASN A 344 15.22 28.94 8.86
N SER A 345 14.15 28.72 9.61
CA SER A 345 14.11 28.48 11.06
C SER A 345 13.15 27.35 11.38
N ALA A 346 13.50 26.48 12.33
CA ALA A 346 12.60 25.42 12.80
C ALA A 346 12.69 25.25 14.32
N VAL A 347 11.59 24.80 14.94
CA VAL A 347 11.53 24.46 16.36
C VAL A 347 11.50 22.94 16.54
N LEU A 348 12.50 22.41 17.24
CA LEU A 348 12.62 21.02 17.61
C LEU A 348 12.21 20.83 19.09
N ARG A 349 11.42 19.80 19.40
CA ARG A 349 11.04 19.41 20.77
C ARG A 349 11.65 18.06 21.13
N THR A 350 12.29 17.93 22.29
CA THR A 350 12.81 16.64 22.79
C THR A 350 11.68 15.63 23.00
N LEU A 351 11.89 14.38 22.59
CA LEU A 351 10.90 13.34 22.77
C LEU A 351 10.72 12.92 24.22
N ARG A 352 9.57 12.31 24.53
CA ARG A 352 9.43 11.49 25.75
C ARG A 352 10.16 10.17 25.51
N ASP A 353 10.96 9.73 26.48
CA ASP A 353 11.67 8.47 26.42
C ASP A 353 10.77 7.29 26.84
N TYR A 354 10.23 6.58 25.85
CA TYR A 354 9.46 5.35 26.04
C TYR A 354 10.33 4.08 26.16
N THR A 355 11.67 4.19 26.10
CA THR A 355 12.55 3.06 26.41
C THR A 355 12.64 2.82 27.92
N SER A 356 12.50 3.88 28.72
CA SER A 356 12.39 3.78 30.18
C SER A 356 11.08 3.10 30.62
N ALA A 357 11.19 2.09 31.48
CA ALA A 357 10.05 1.40 32.10
C ALA A 357 9.09 2.35 32.86
N LYS A 358 9.58 3.51 33.32
CA LYS A 358 8.75 4.55 33.97
C LYS A 358 7.72 5.18 33.03
N ASN A 359 7.96 5.12 31.72
CA ASN A 359 7.11 5.69 30.68
C ASN A 359 6.37 4.63 29.86
N ASN A 360 6.35 3.37 30.29
CA ASN A 360 5.69 2.29 29.55
C ASN A 360 4.22 2.64 29.20
N VAL A 361 3.79 2.21 28.01
CA VAL A 361 2.43 2.35 27.53
C VAL A 361 1.78 0.98 27.63
N TRP A 362 0.90 0.80 28.61
CA TRP A 362 0.18 -0.47 28.84
C TRP A 362 1.12 -1.70 28.94
N GLY A 363 2.22 -1.57 29.66
CA GLY A 363 3.25 -2.62 29.78
C GLY A 363 4.24 -2.71 28.61
N VAL A 364 4.09 -1.91 27.55
CA VAL A 364 5.01 -1.86 26.41
C VAL A 364 6.02 -0.72 26.58
N THR A 365 7.30 -1.03 26.42
CA THR A 365 8.40 -0.06 26.24
C THR A 365 8.98 -0.16 24.83
N ALA A 366 9.50 0.95 24.32
CA ALA A 366 10.30 0.94 23.10
C ALA A 366 11.63 0.22 23.34
N ARG A 367 12.06 -0.61 22.39
CA ARG A 367 13.38 -1.27 22.43
C ARG A 367 14.43 -0.54 21.61
N ASN A 368 14.00 0.23 20.63
CA ASN A 368 14.85 1.01 19.74
C ASN A 368 14.25 2.40 19.48
N ARG A 369 15.05 3.24 18.80
CA ARG A 369 14.71 4.63 18.45
C ARG A 369 13.41 4.74 17.64
N GLU A 370 13.20 3.87 16.66
CA GLU A 370 12.04 3.88 15.76
C GLU A 370 10.73 3.54 16.49
N GLN A 371 10.78 2.60 17.44
CA GLN A 371 9.67 2.32 18.34
C GLN A 371 9.40 3.48 19.31
N ASN A 372 10.44 4.17 19.79
CA ASN A 372 10.28 5.35 20.63
C ASN A 372 9.61 6.49 19.84
N PHE A 373 9.98 6.68 18.57
CA PHE A 373 9.35 7.63 17.66
C PHE A 373 7.88 7.28 17.44
N ALA A 374 7.57 6.02 17.12
CA ALA A 374 6.21 5.54 16.94
C ALA A 374 5.33 5.78 18.18
N LEU A 375 5.82 5.46 19.39
CA LEU A 375 5.07 5.71 20.63
C LEU A 375 4.86 7.21 20.91
N ASN A 376 5.81 8.08 20.57
CA ASN A 376 5.60 9.53 20.64
C ASN A 376 4.44 9.96 19.71
N LEU A 377 4.38 9.50 18.44
CA LEU A 377 3.25 9.84 17.55
C LEU A 377 1.90 9.28 18.03
N LEU A 378 1.89 8.04 18.49
CA LEU A 378 0.66 7.35 18.91
C LEU A 378 0.05 7.99 20.17
N MET A 379 0.90 8.46 21.09
CA MET A 379 0.49 9.07 22.36
C MET A 379 0.33 10.59 22.32
N ASP A 380 0.81 11.29 21.27
CA ASP A 380 0.61 12.74 21.13
C ASP A 380 -0.87 13.04 20.82
N PRO A 381 -1.61 13.76 21.68
CA PRO A 381 -3.04 13.96 21.51
C PRO A 381 -3.40 14.90 20.36
N GLU A 382 -2.46 15.71 19.87
CA GLU A 382 -2.68 16.66 18.76
C GLU A 382 -2.55 15.98 17.39
N ILE A 383 -1.99 14.77 17.31
CA ILE A 383 -1.79 14.06 16.03
C ILE A 383 -3.00 13.18 15.72
N ASP A 384 -3.91 13.67 14.86
CA ASP A 384 -5.09 12.94 14.41
C ASP A 384 -4.76 11.74 13.50
N PHE A 385 -3.71 11.82 12.66
CA PHE A 385 -3.37 10.77 11.70
C PHE A 385 -1.94 10.25 11.88
N VAL A 386 -1.79 8.96 12.18
CA VAL A 386 -0.48 8.31 12.33
C VAL A 386 -0.32 7.27 11.24
N THR A 387 0.82 7.27 10.54
CA THR A 387 1.18 6.24 9.56
C THR A 387 2.44 5.49 10.02
N LEU A 388 2.36 4.18 10.18
CA LEU A 388 3.49 3.31 10.57
C LEU A 388 3.82 2.33 9.43
N ALA A 389 4.91 2.55 8.72
CA ALA A 389 5.44 1.59 7.75
C ALA A 389 6.54 0.74 8.40
N GLY A 390 6.82 -0.45 7.86
CA GLY A 390 7.98 -1.24 8.27
C GLY A 390 7.77 -2.74 8.14
N THR A 391 8.85 -3.51 8.28
CA THR A 391 8.84 -4.97 8.13
C THR A 391 8.02 -5.69 9.21
N ALA A 392 7.71 -6.97 9.01
CA ALA A 392 7.00 -7.76 10.00
C ALA A 392 7.84 -7.97 11.28
N GLY A 393 7.23 -7.83 12.47
CA GLY A 393 7.93 -7.95 13.76
C GLY A 393 8.56 -6.68 14.32
N THR A 394 8.36 -5.54 13.66
CA THR A 394 8.74 -4.19 14.14
C THR A 394 7.88 -3.66 15.31
N GLY A 395 6.78 -4.35 15.65
CA GLY A 395 5.93 -4.02 16.80
C GLY A 395 4.75 -3.06 16.52
N LYS A 396 4.50 -2.70 15.25
CA LYS A 396 3.44 -1.73 14.84
C LYS A 396 2.08 -1.97 15.52
N THR A 397 1.48 -3.15 15.29
CA THR A 397 0.15 -3.49 15.81
C THR A 397 0.13 -3.51 17.34
N LEU A 398 1.16 -4.07 17.98
CA LEU A 398 1.30 -4.10 19.44
C LEU A 398 1.34 -2.70 20.05
N MET A 399 2.17 -1.80 19.52
CA MET A 399 2.29 -0.42 20.02
C MET A 399 1.00 0.38 19.80
N ALA A 400 0.34 0.23 18.65
CA ALA A 400 -0.91 0.94 18.39
C ALA A 400 -2.07 0.41 19.26
N LEU A 401 -2.13 -0.89 19.56
CA LEU A 401 -3.07 -1.46 20.51
C LEU A 401 -2.78 -0.97 21.94
N ALA A 402 -1.52 -0.97 22.37
CA ALA A 402 -1.12 -0.47 23.69
C ALA A 402 -1.50 1.01 23.89
N ALA A 403 -1.16 1.86 22.92
CA ALA A 403 -1.50 3.28 22.92
C ALA A 403 -3.02 3.53 22.82
N GLY A 404 -3.74 2.71 22.05
CA GLY A 404 -5.20 2.75 21.98
C GLY A 404 -5.87 2.36 23.29
N LEU A 405 -5.42 1.29 23.94
CA LEU A 405 -5.93 0.84 25.24
C LEU A 405 -5.67 1.87 26.32
N ARG A 406 -4.46 2.43 26.36
CA ARG A 406 -4.11 3.55 27.25
C ARG A 406 -5.05 4.73 27.08
N GLN A 407 -5.31 5.15 25.84
CA GLN A 407 -6.15 6.31 25.56
C GLN A 407 -7.67 6.04 25.67
N VAL A 408 -8.11 4.77 25.66
CA VAL A 408 -9.53 4.38 25.85
C VAL A 408 -9.88 4.05 27.31
N LEU A 409 -9.01 3.33 28.02
CA LEU A 409 -9.29 2.79 29.35
C LEU A 409 -8.80 3.72 30.48
N ASP A 410 -7.54 4.15 30.42
CA ASP A 410 -6.95 5.01 31.46
C ASP A 410 -7.32 6.48 31.24
N GLU A 411 -7.00 7.03 30.07
CA GLU A 411 -7.18 8.46 29.78
C GLU A 411 -8.61 8.81 29.33
N ARG A 412 -9.39 7.81 28.89
CA ARG A 412 -10.78 7.94 28.43
C ARG A 412 -10.99 9.00 27.32
N ARG A 413 -9.93 9.29 26.55
CA ARG A 413 -9.92 10.21 25.40
C ARG A 413 -10.77 9.70 24.26
N TYR A 414 -10.73 8.40 24.00
CA TYR A 414 -11.57 7.73 23.00
C TYR A 414 -12.52 6.74 23.66
N SER A 415 -13.68 6.52 23.03
CA SER A 415 -14.77 5.71 23.58
C SER A 415 -14.62 4.21 23.33
N GLU A 416 -13.99 3.83 22.22
CA GLU A 416 -13.68 2.46 21.80
C GLU A 416 -12.53 2.48 20.77
N ILE A 417 -11.86 1.33 20.65
CA ILE A 417 -10.93 1.02 19.55
C ILE A 417 -11.74 0.35 18.44
N ILE A 418 -11.61 0.83 17.21
CA ILE A 418 -12.11 0.14 16.02
C ILE A 418 -10.89 -0.40 15.27
N MET A 419 -10.89 -1.67 14.88
CA MET A 419 -9.81 -2.26 14.09
C MET A 419 -10.37 -2.80 12.78
N THR A 420 -9.74 -2.44 11.67
CA THR A 420 -10.03 -3.00 10.35
C THR A 420 -8.73 -3.47 9.70
N ARG A 421 -8.79 -4.57 8.95
CA ARG A 421 -7.65 -5.13 8.23
C ARG A 421 -7.98 -5.21 6.75
N ALA A 422 -7.03 -4.91 5.89
CA ALA A 422 -7.16 -5.16 4.45
C ALA A 422 -7.12 -6.67 4.19
N THR A 423 -8.24 -7.26 3.79
CA THR A 423 -8.31 -8.67 3.39
C THR A 423 -7.98 -8.80 1.91
N VAL A 424 -6.84 -9.40 1.58
CA VAL A 424 -6.54 -9.87 0.22
C VAL A 424 -6.98 -11.33 0.11
N ASN A 425 -7.77 -11.65 -0.91
CA ASN A 425 -8.15 -13.03 -1.20
C ASN A 425 -6.96 -13.75 -1.83
N VAL A 426 -6.35 -14.69 -1.10
CA VAL A 426 -5.26 -15.54 -1.60
C VAL A 426 -5.86 -16.87 -2.07
N GLY A 427 -6.17 -16.96 -3.38
CA GLY A 427 -6.74 -18.16 -4.02
C GLY A 427 -7.84 -17.83 -5.03
N GLU A 428 -8.50 -18.87 -5.55
CA GLU A 428 -9.85 -18.69 -6.12
C GLU A 428 -10.73 -18.01 -5.08
N ASP A 429 -11.63 -17.12 -5.52
CA ASP A 429 -12.50 -16.33 -4.65
C ASP A 429 -13.13 -17.26 -3.59
N ILE A 430 -12.79 -17.05 -2.32
CA ILE A 430 -13.45 -17.74 -1.20
C ILE A 430 -14.87 -17.19 -1.17
N GLY A 431 -15.73 -17.82 -1.98
CA GLY A 431 -17.09 -17.38 -2.23
C GLY A 431 -17.79 -17.18 -0.89
N PHE A 432 -18.36 -15.98 -0.71
CA PHE A 432 -19.03 -15.49 0.51
C PHE A 432 -19.11 -16.54 1.63
N LEU A 433 -18.08 -16.61 2.49
CA LEU A 433 -18.11 -17.46 3.68
C LEU A 433 -19.47 -17.28 4.38
N PRO A 434 -20.33 -18.31 4.47
CA PRO A 434 -21.64 -18.13 5.10
C PRO A 434 -21.41 -17.97 6.61
N GLY A 435 -21.71 -16.78 7.13
CA GLY A 435 -21.38 -16.41 8.51
C GLY A 435 -21.43 -14.91 8.77
N THR A 436 -21.37 -14.58 10.05
CA THR A 436 -21.27 -13.23 10.63
C THR A 436 -19.98 -12.51 10.21
N GLU A 437 -19.92 -11.21 10.48
CA GLU A 437 -18.70 -10.41 10.27
C GLU A 437 -17.53 -10.94 11.11
N GLU A 438 -17.79 -11.42 12.33
CA GLU A 438 -16.78 -11.91 13.26
C GLU A 438 -16.24 -13.30 12.84
N GLU A 439 -17.10 -14.22 12.42
CA GLU A 439 -16.69 -15.54 11.88
C GLU A 439 -15.80 -15.40 10.64
N LYS A 440 -16.12 -14.46 9.74
CA LYS A 440 -15.29 -14.13 8.56
C LYS A 440 -13.93 -13.55 8.91
N MET A 441 -13.85 -12.82 10.02
CA MET A 441 -12.61 -12.27 10.53
C MET A 441 -11.84 -13.26 11.41
N GLY A 442 -12.39 -14.45 11.69
CA GLY A 442 -11.84 -15.48 12.58
C GLY A 442 -10.35 -15.79 12.40
N PRO A 443 -9.84 -16.05 11.18
CA PRO A 443 -8.41 -16.30 10.95
C PRO A 443 -7.49 -15.16 11.41
N TRP A 444 -8.00 -13.93 11.41
CA TRP A 444 -7.26 -12.73 11.83
C TRP A 444 -7.37 -12.45 13.34
N MET A 445 -8.37 -13.02 14.03
CA MET A 445 -8.59 -12.78 15.45
C MET A 445 -7.48 -13.39 16.31
N GLY A 446 -6.93 -14.55 15.94
CA GLY A 446 -5.85 -15.21 16.71
C GLY A 446 -4.64 -14.31 16.95
N ALA A 447 -4.13 -13.66 15.90
CA ALA A 447 -3.01 -12.74 16.02
C ALA A 447 -3.33 -11.47 16.83
N LEU A 448 -4.61 -11.08 16.93
CA LEU A 448 -5.05 -10.00 17.81
C LEU A 448 -5.14 -10.47 19.27
N ASP A 449 -5.74 -11.64 19.51
CA ASP A 449 -5.82 -12.26 20.85
C ASP A 449 -4.42 -12.50 21.45
N ASP A 450 -3.44 -12.95 20.65
CA ASP A 450 -2.03 -13.11 21.08
C ASP A 450 -1.43 -11.79 21.61
N ASN A 451 -1.67 -10.68 20.88
CA ASN A 451 -1.21 -9.35 21.29
C ASN A 451 -1.95 -8.88 22.55
N LEU A 452 -3.25 -9.16 22.69
CA LEU A 452 -4.04 -8.81 23.86
C LEU A 452 -3.64 -9.64 25.09
N GLU A 453 -3.29 -10.91 24.92
CA GLU A 453 -2.77 -11.76 25.99
C GLU A 453 -1.40 -11.24 26.49
N PHE A 454 -0.52 -10.81 25.59
CA PHE A 454 0.73 -10.15 25.97
C PHE A 454 0.50 -8.86 26.76
N LEU A 455 -0.39 -7.97 26.27
CA LEU A 455 -0.70 -6.69 26.91
C LEU A 455 -1.37 -6.85 28.28
N THR A 456 -2.22 -7.85 28.45
CA THR A 456 -2.91 -8.13 29.73
C THR A 456 -1.99 -8.76 30.77
N LYS A 457 -1.02 -9.57 30.35
CA LYS A 457 0.09 -10.02 31.21
C LYS A 457 1.03 -8.87 31.59
N GLY A 458 1.39 -8.01 30.63
CA GLY A 458 2.29 -6.88 30.84
C GLY A 458 1.73 -5.76 31.74
N SER A 459 0.40 -5.61 31.79
CA SER A 459 -0.28 -4.65 32.68
C SER A 459 -0.43 -5.10 34.14
N ALA A 460 -0.09 -6.36 34.46
CA ALA A 460 -0.17 -6.86 35.83
C ALA A 460 1.03 -6.37 36.68
N SER A 461 0.83 -5.31 37.47
CA SER A 461 1.84 -4.82 38.42
C SER A 461 2.22 -5.88 39.46
N PRO A 462 3.52 -6.16 39.69
CA PRO A 462 3.95 -7.06 40.75
C PRO A 462 3.56 -6.50 42.12
N GLY A 463 2.57 -7.12 42.77
CA GLY A 463 2.09 -6.75 44.11
C GLY A 463 0.75 -6.00 44.17
N GLY A 464 0.08 -5.75 43.05
CA GLY A 464 -1.34 -5.35 43.07
C GLY A 464 -2.25 -6.54 43.40
N PRO A 465 -3.40 -6.36 44.09
CA PRO A 465 -4.35 -7.45 44.30
C PRO A 465 -4.83 -7.98 42.95
N ASN A 466 -4.92 -9.31 42.80
CA ASN A 466 -5.28 -10.02 41.58
C ASN A 466 -6.56 -9.46 40.92
N TRP A 467 -6.40 -8.45 40.06
CA TRP A 467 -7.52 -7.84 39.36
C TRP A 467 -7.94 -8.82 38.27
N THR A 468 -9.10 -9.44 38.49
CA THR A 468 -9.47 -10.75 37.94
C THR A 468 -9.23 -10.82 36.43
N HIS A 469 -8.28 -11.65 35.98
CA HIS A 469 -7.86 -11.74 34.57
C HIS A 469 -9.05 -11.88 33.59
N ASN A 470 -10.13 -12.56 33.99
CA ASN A 470 -11.34 -12.70 33.18
C ASN A 470 -12.12 -11.38 33.03
N VAL A 471 -12.28 -10.60 34.11
CA VAL A 471 -13.06 -9.34 34.10
C VAL A 471 -12.32 -8.25 33.32
N GLY A 472 -10.99 -8.21 33.41
CA GLY A 472 -10.16 -7.32 32.60
C GLY A 472 -10.25 -7.64 31.10
N ASN A 473 -10.14 -8.93 30.74
CA ASN A 473 -10.22 -9.36 29.35
C ASN A 473 -11.60 -9.09 28.71
N ASP A 474 -12.69 -9.31 29.44
CA ASP A 474 -14.04 -9.02 28.95
C ASP A 474 -14.27 -7.50 28.78
N LEU A 475 -13.71 -6.67 29.66
CA LEU A 475 -13.76 -5.21 29.49
C LEU A 475 -12.97 -4.75 28.25
N ILE A 476 -11.78 -5.30 28.05
CA ILE A 476 -10.91 -5.00 26.88
C ILE A 476 -11.61 -5.42 25.58
N ARG A 477 -12.12 -6.65 25.51
CA ARG A 477 -12.88 -7.17 24.35
C ARG A 477 -14.14 -6.36 24.08
N ASN A 478 -14.82 -5.87 25.13
CA ASN A 478 -15.95 -4.97 24.93
C ASN A 478 -15.58 -3.60 24.34
N ARG A 479 -14.33 -3.13 24.53
CA ARG A 479 -13.82 -1.85 24.02
C ARG A 479 -13.14 -1.94 22.65
N ILE A 480 -12.87 -3.12 22.13
CA ILE A 480 -12.32 -3.34 20.80
C ILE A 480 -13.44 -3.84 19.86
N LYS A 481 -13.59 -3.19 18.71
CA LYS A 481 -14.54 -3.60 17.66
C LYS A 481 -13.80 -3.87 16.36
N ILE A 482 -13.67 -5.16 16.02
CA ILE A 482 -13.19 -5.58 14.71
C ILE A 482 -14.29 -5.30 13.68
N LYS A 483 -13.96 -4.59 12.60
CA LYS A 483 -14.89 -4.25 11.51
C LYS A 483 -14.28 -4.39 10.12
N SER A 484 -15.09 -4.87 9.19
CA SER A 484 -14.75 -4.93 7.78
C SER A 484 -14.75 -3.53 7.16
N MET A 485 -13.93 -3.32 6.13
CA MET A 485 -13.87 -2.03 5.43
C MET A 485 -15.22 -1.61 4.82
N ASN A 486 -16.07 -2.57 4.44
CA ASN A 486 -17.39 -2.28 3.88
C ASN A 486 -18.32 -1.63 4.92
N PHE A 487 -18.24 -2.05 6.19
CA PHE A 487 -18.99 -1.46 7.30
C PHE A 487 -18.57 -0.02 7.63
N MET A 488 -17.36 0.40 7.24
CA MET A 488 -16.87 1.76 7.43
C MET A 488 -17.50 2.77 6.45
N ARG A 489 -18.05 2.31 5.32
CA ARG A 489 -18.63 3.18 4.29
C ARG A 489 -19.94 3.81 4.77
N GLY A 490 -20.16 5.09 4.44
CA GLY A 490 -21.38 5.82 4.77
C GLY A 490 -21.52 6.25 6.24
N ARG A 491 -20.59 5.89 7.12
CA ARG A 491 -20.61 6.26 8.55
C ARG A 491 -19.76 7.51 8.83
N THR A 492 -19.83 8.00 10.07
CA THR A 492 -18.87 8.96 10.65
C THR A 492 -18.52 8.48 12.05
N PHE A 493 -17.24 8.51 12.39
CA PHE A 493 -16.70 8.09 13.68
C PHE A 493 -16.39 9.34 14.51
N LEU A 494 -16.80 9.35 15.77
CA LEU A 494 -16.61 10.46 16.71
C LEU A 494 -15.99 9.91 17.99
N ASN A 495 -14.92 10.54 18.50
CA ASN A 495 -14.24 10.11 19.72
C ASN A 495 -13.83 8.61 19.65
N LYS A 496 -13.21 8.19 18.54
CA LYS A 496 -12.75 6.80 18.29
C LYS A 496 -11.25 6.72 18.08
N TYR A 497 -10.67 5.57 18.39
CA TYR A 497 -9.30 5.22 18.00
C TYR A 497 -9.39 4.15 16.90
N LEU A 498 -9.13 4.51 15.65
CA LEU A 498 -9.30 3.62 14.49
C LEU A 498 -7.94 3.09 14.02
N ILE A 499 -7.74 1.78 14.07
CA ILE A 499 -6.57 1.08 13.52
C ILE A 499 -6.93 0.49 12.15
N ILE A 500 -6.14 0.81 11.13
CA ILE A 500 -6.19 0.25 9.78
C ILE A 500 -4.90 -0.57 9.59
N ASP A 501 -5.01 -1.89 9.65
CA ASP A 501 -3.90 -2.84 9.53
C ASP A 501 -3.81 -3.44 8.11
N GLU A 502 -2.61 -3.87 7.72
CA GLU A 502 -2.22 -4.24 6.34
C GLU A 502 -2.58 -3.20 5.28
N ALA A 503 -2.42 -1.92 5.62
CA ALA A 503 -2.78 -0.80 4.75
C ALA A 503 -2.04 -0.75 3.41
N GLN A 504 -0.93 -1.48 3.25
CA GLN A 504 -0.22 -1.59 1.97
C GLN A 504 -1.10 -2.21 0.87
N ASN A 505 -2.03 -3.09 1.25
CA ASN A 505 -2.96 -3.79 0.36
C ASN A 505 -4.20 -2.96 -0.02
N LEU A 506 -4.26 -1.69 0.40
CA LEU A 506 -5.35 -0.78 0.08
C LEU A 506 -4.99 0.10 -1.11
N THR A 507 -5.96 0.36 -1.99
CA THR A 507 -5.83 1.42 -3.00
C THR A 507 -5.92 2.81 -2.36
N PRO A 508 -5.35 3.87 -3.00
CA PRO A 508 -5.54 5.26 -2.60
C PRO A 508 -7.03 5.67 -2.40
N LYS A 509 -7.92 5.10 -3.21
CA LYS A 509 -9.37 5.32 -3.11
C LYS A 509 -9.99 4.68 -1.87
N GLN A 510 -9.53 3.50 -1.46
CA GLN A 510 -9.96 2.84 -0.22
C GLN A 510 -9.48 3.61 1.01
N ILE A 511 -8.21 4.02 1.05
CA ILE A 511 -7.67 4.87 2.13
C ILE A 511 -8.47 6.17 2.24
N LYS A 512 -8.68 6.91 1.14
CA LYS A 512 -9.52 8.11 1.13
C LYS A 512 -10.93 7.83 1.66
N THR A 513 -11.52 6.68 1.35
CA THR A 513 -12.86 6.28 1.80
C THR A 513 -12.92 5.98 3.30
N LEU A 514 -11.81 5.54 3.91
CA LEU A 514 -11.67 5.27 5.35
C LEU A 514 -11.33 6.54 6.14
N VAL A 515 -10.31 7.30 5.72
CA VAL A 515 -9.83 8.49 6.44
C VAL A 515 -10.89 9.58 6.50
N THR A 516 -11.67 9.78 5.43
CA THR A 516 -12.82 10.73 5.41
C THR A 516 -14.01 10.33 6.29
N ARG A 517 -13.86 9.28 7.12
CA ARG A 517 -14.86 8.85 8.12
C ARG A 517 -14.52 9.30 9.53
N ALA A 518 -13.31 9.80 9.79
CA ALA A 518 -13.02 10.51 11.03
C ALA A 518 -13.82 11.82 11.07
N GLY A 519 -14.69 11.93 12.06
CA GLY A 519 -15.16 13.22 12.58
C GLY A 519 -14.39 13.59 13.85
N PRO A 520 -14.76 14.71 14.50
CA PRO A 520 -14.02 15.27 15.63
C PRO A 520 -13.63 14.28 16.72
N GLY A 521 -12.42 14.48 17.27
CA GLY A 521 -11.85 13.65 18.33
C GLY A 521 -11.51 12.23 17.90
N THR A 522 -11.37 11.93 16.61
CA THR A 522 -11.02 10.59 16.11
C THR A 522 -9.57 10.54 15.65
N LYS A 523 -8.74 9.71 16.30
CA LYS A 523 -7.39 9.38 15.85
C LYS A 523 -7.44 8.15 14.93
N ILE A 524 -6.76 8.23 13.78
CA ILE A 524 -6.58 7.11 12.85
C ILE A 524 -5.11 6.70 12.84
N VAL A 525 -4.85 5.41 13.05
CA VAL A 525 -3.53 4.78 12.89
C VAL A 525 -3.58 3.85 11.70
N CYS A 526 -2.83 4.17 10.65
CA CYS A 526 -2.72 3.40 9.41
C CYS A 526 -1.36 2.70 9.38
N MET A 527 -1.32 1.39 9.18
CA MET A 527 -0.06 0.64 9.26
C MET A 527 0.04 -0.51 8.26
N GLY A 528 1.27 -0.84 7.87
CA GLY A 528 1.52 -1.91 6.90
C GLY A 528 3.00 -2.18 6.68
N ASN A 529 3.28 -3.10 5.76
CA ASN A 529 4.62 -3.47 5.31
C ASN A 529 4.71 -3.32 3.78
N LEU A 530 5.36 -2.27 3.27
CA LEU A 530 5.39 -2.00 1.82
C LEU A 530 6.13 -3.09 1.03
N ALA A 531 7.15 -3.71 1.63
CA ALA A 531 7.85 -4.87 1.06
C ALA A 531 7.02 -6.18 1.05
N GLN A 532 5.76 -6.15 1.53
CA GLN A 532 4.85 -7.30 1.55
C GLN A 532 3.44 -6.86 1.13
N ILE A 533 3.32 -6.51 -0.15
CA ILE A 533 2.03 -6.30 -0.82
C ILE A 533 1.54 -7.66 -1.32
N ASP A 534 0.43 -8.15 -0.75
CA ASP A 534 -0.12 -9.48 -1.06
C ASP A 534 -0.97 -9.48 -2.35
N THR A 535 -1.29 -8.30 -2.91
CA THR A 535 -2.13 -8.15 -4.11
C THR A 535 -1.32 -7.81 -5.37
N PRO A 536 -1.48 -8.55 -6.49
CA PRO A 536 -0.70 -8.33 -7.72
C PRO A 536 -1.08 -7.05 -8.49
N TYR A 537 -2.07 -6.29 -7.99
CA TYR A 537 -2.55 -5.05 -8.61
C TYR A 537 -1.96 -3.78 -7.97
N LEU A 538 -1.10 -3.91 -6.96
CA LEU A 538 -0.43 -2.80 -6.29
C LEU A 538 1.09 -3.03 -6.25
N THR A 539 1.81 -1.92 -6.19
CA THR A 539 3.27 -1.80 -6.02
C THR A 539 3.54 -0.81 -4.88
N GLU A 540 4.79 -0.68 -4.45
CA GLU A 540 5.15 0.27 -3.39
C GLU A 540 4.73 1.71 -3.74
N GLY A 541 5.08 2.22 -4.92
CA GLY A 541 4.66 3.55 -5.40
C GLY A 541 3.15 3.72 -5.65
N SER A 542 2.37 2.64 -5.85
CA SER A 542 0.92 2.71 -6.11
C SER A 542 0.04 2.34 -4.91
N SER A 543 0.64 1.86 -3.81
CA SER A 543 -0.05 1.53 -2.57
C SER A 543 -0.77 2.74 -1.95
N GLY A 544 -1.94 2.50 -1.38
CA GLY A 544 -2.70 3.48 -0.62
C GLY A 544 -1.99 3.93 0.66
N LEU A 545 -1.15 3.09 1.27
CA LEU A 545 -0.32 3.50 2.41
C LEU A 545 0.71 4.54 1.98
N THR A 546 1.47 4.26 0.91
CA THR A 546 2.43 5.20 0.29
C THR A 546 1.76 6.51 -0.10
N TYR A 547 0.60 6.44 -0.76
CA TYR A 547 -0.21 7.60 -1.10
C TYR A 547 -0.67 8.40 0.14
N ALA A 548 -0.96 7.74 1.26
CA ALA A 548 -1.30 8.42 2.50
C ALA A 548 -0.09 9.19 3.05
N VAL A 549 1.07 8.55 3.10
CA VAL A 549 2.32 9.17 3.58
C VAL A 549 2.66 10.40 2.73
N ASP A 550 2.64 10.28 1.40
CA ASP A 550 2.93 11.39 0.49
C ASP A 550 1.98 12.58 0.66
N ARG A 551 0.68 12.33 0.80
CA ARG A 551 -0.34 13.40 0.85
C ARG A 551 -0.56 14.04 2.20
N PHE A 552 -0.07 13.41 3.28
CA PHE A 552 -0.18 13.94 4.63
C PHE A 552 1.18 14.39 5.22
N LYS A 553 2.32 14.15 4.56
CA LYS A 553 3.63 14.67 5.01
C LYS A 553 3.59 16.21 5.13
N GLY A 554 4.08 16.73 6.25
CA GLY A 554 4.05 18.15 6.56
C GLY A 554 2.70 18.72 7.04
N TRP A 555 1.62 17.93 7.10
CA TRP A 555 0.39 18.38 7.77
C TRP A 555 0.58 18.31 9.29
N ALA A 556 0.30 19.41 9.99
CA ALA A 556 0.60 19.57 11.42
C ALA A 556 -0.08 18.53 12.35
N TYR A 557 -1.16 17.89 11.90
CA TYR A 557 -1.89 16.86 12.64
C TYR A 557 -1.65 15.43 12.10
N CYS A 558 -0.62 15.23 11.26
CA CYS A 558 -0.15 13.90 10.84
C CYS A 558 1.30 13.64 11.25
N GLY A 559 1.58 12.40 11.67
CA GLY A 559 2.93 11.87 11.82
C GLY A 559 3.16 10.61 10.99
N HIS A 560 4.39 10.44 10.51
CA HIS A 560 4.84 9.21 9.85
C HIS A 560 6.13 8.70 10.52
N VAL A 561 6.30 7.38 10.58
CA VAL A 561 7.61 6.75 10.79
C VAL A 561 7.69 5.40 10.09
N THR A 562 8.81 5.16 9.42
CA THR A 562 9.22 3.84 8.93
C THR A 562 10.08 3.15 9.98
N LEU A 563 9.65 1.95 10.38
CA LEU A 563 10.41 1.06 11.24
C LEU A 563 11.21 0.11 10.35
N ALA A 564 12.51 0.38 10.21
CA ALA A 564 13.42 -0.39 9.37
C ALA A 564 13.90 -1.67 10.08
N ARG A 565 14.09 -1.62 11.41
CA ARG A 565 14.68 -2.73 12.17
C ARG A 565 13.65 -3.51 12.98
N GLY A 566 13.53 -4.81 12.69
CA GLY A 566 12.77 -5.76 13.51
C GLY A 566 13.43 -6.03 14.86
N GLU A 567 12.60 -6.39 15.85
CA GLU A 567 13.02 -6.84 17.19
C GLU A 567 12.75 -8.35 17.34
N ARG A 568 13.00 -9.12 16.29
CA ARG A 568 12.67 -10.55 16.21
C ARG A 568 13.82 -11.42 16.74
N SER A 569 13.63 -12.73 16.69
CA SER A 569 14.71 -13.68 16.94
C SER A 569 15.70 -13.68 15.77
N ARG A 570 16.97 -14.00 16.06
CA ARG A 570 18.05 -14.10 15.06
C ARG A 570 17.68 -14.93 13.82
N LEU A 571 16.82 -15.94 13.99
CA LEU A 571 16.31 -16.77 12.89
C LEU A 571 15.43 -15.96 11.92
N ALA A 572 14.51 -15.17 12.44
CA ALA A 572 13.54 -14.45 11.61
C ALA A 572 14.13 -13.15 11.02
N ASP A 573 15.12 -12.55 11.67
CA ASP A 573 15.93 -11.48 11.06
C ASP A 573 16.69 -12.04 9.85
N TYR A 574 17.49 -13.11 10.03
CA TYR A 574 18.21 -13.76 8.93
C TYR A 574 17.27 -14.25 7.81
N ALA A 575 16.12 -14.85 8.16
CA ALA A 575 15.13 -15.28 7.18
C ALA A 575 14.54 -14.11 6.37
N SER A 576 14.48 -12.89 6.90
CA SER A 576 14.01 -11.70 6.18
C SER A 576 15.09 -11.08 5.27
N GLU A 577 16.36 -11.48 5.43
CA GLU A 577 17.48 -11.03 4.60
C GLU A 577 17.79 -11.99 3.44
N VAL A 578 17.39 -13.27 3.53
CA VAL A 578 17.80 -14.33 2.58
C VAL A 578 16.66 -15.01 1.81
N LEU A 579 15.40 -14.70 2.12
CA LEU A 579 14.20 -15.20 1.45
C LEU A 579 13.43 -14.05 0.77
#